data_AF-A0A265UPB6-F1
#
_entry.id   AF-A0A265UPB6-F1
#
_cell.length_a   1.000
_cell.length_b   1.000
_cell.length_c   1.000
_cell.angle_alpha   90.00
_cell.angle_beta   90.00
_cell.angle_gamma   90.00
#
_symmetry.space_group_name_H-M   'P 1'
#
loop_
_entity.id
_entity.type
_entity.pdbx_description
1 polymer ?
#
loop_
_entity_poly.entity_id
_entity_poly.type
_entity_poly.pdbx_seq_one_letter_code
_entity_poly.pdbx_strand_id
1 'polypeptide(L)'
;MKNLILPFLLFVGALGFSQSESIEDMEITKEKVERLGVVITVDSLEELESTFNIADIKNMFDLTSKDKTVSFELVCNGEPMSNGKKSHMSYKIEGSSNDEEAFLKRVETIKKVAIKHYKKYYKINN
;
A
#
# COMPACT_ATOMS: atom_id res chain seq x y z
N MET A 1 -54.67 38.88 33.60
CA MET A 1 -54.09 37.97 32.60
C MET A 1 -52.93 38.69 31.93
N LYS A 2 -51.72 38.51 32.48
CA LYS A 2 -50.53 39.30 32.14
C LYS A 2 -49.48 38.30 31.66
N ASN A 3 -48.86 38.58 30.50
CA ASN A 3 -47.66 37.92 29.96
C ASN A 3 -47.79 36.58 29.21
N LEU A 4 -48.79 36.40 28.34
CA LEU A 4 -48.82 35.22 27.43
C LEU A 4 -48.18 35.45 26.04
N ILE A 5 -47.65 36.64 25.75
CA ILE A 5 -47.04 36.95 24.44
C ILE A 5 -45.51 36.74 24.46
N LEU A 6 -44.88 36.72 25.63
CA LEU A 6 -43.42 36.58 25.76
C LEU A 6 -42.85 35.18 25.44
N PRO A 7 -43.52 34.04 25.69
CA PRO A 7 -42.91 32.74 25.44
C PRO A 7 -42.90 32.34 23.94
N PHE A 8 -43.65 33.03 23.08
CA PHE A 8 -43.74 32.68 21.65
C PHE A 8 -42.54 33.19 20.84
N LEU A 9 -41.89 34.27 21.29
CA LEU A 9 -40.73 34.86 20.61
C LEU A 9 -39.44 34.02 20.79
N LEU A 10 -39.37 33.21 21.85
CA LEU A 10 -38.21 32.35 22.17
C LEU A 10 -38.19 31.04 21.36
N PHE A 11 -39.29 30.67 20.71
CA PHE A 11 -39.41 29.37 20.02
C PHE A 11 -38.92 29.40 18.56
N VAL A 12 -38.71 30.57 17.96
CA VAL A 12 -38.36 30.69 16.53
C VAL A 12 -36.85 30.49 16.29
N GLY A 13 -36.01 30.60 17.32
CA GLY A 13 -34.55 30.48 17.18
C GLY A 13 -33.99 29.05 17.14
N ALA A 14 -34.78 28.03 17.50
CA ALA A 14 -34.29 26.65 17.64
C ALA A 14 -34.48 25.77 16.39
N LEU A 15 -35.16 26.25 15.35
CA LEU A 15 -35.49 25.45 14.16
C LEU A 15 -34.50 25.63 12.99
N GLY A 16 -33.38 26.33 13.19
CA GLY A 16 -32.43 26.71 12.14
C GLY A 16 -31.35 25.69 11.78
N PHE A 17 -31.25 24.54 12.44
CA PHE A 17 -30.23 23.52 12.13
C PHE A 17 -30.83 22.12 12.09
N SER A 18 -31.75 21.91 11.15
CA SER A 18 -32.01 20.58 10.59
C SER A 18 -31.76 20.65 9.10
N GLN A 19 -30.56 21.08 8.70
CA GLN A 19 -30.02 20.55 7.45
C GLN A 19 -29.81 19.06 7.72
N SER A 20 -30.82 18.24 7.42
CA SER A 20 -30.51 16.90 6.94
C SER A 20 -29.85 17.16 5.61
N GLU A 21 -28.52 17.32 5.61
CA GLU A 21 -27.79 16.97 4.41
C GLU A 21 -28.23 15.55 4.12
N SER A 22 -29.07 15.37 3.09
CA SER A 22 -29.07 14.09 2.43
C SER A 22 -27.59 13.87 2.13
N ILE A 23 -27.07 12.73 2.58
CA ILE A 23 -25.76 12.24 2.13
C ILE A 23 -25.95 11.80 0.67
N GLU A 24 -26.45 12.71 -0.16
CA GLU A 24 -26.46 12.66 -1.60
C GLU A 24 -25.22 13.43 -1.99
N ASP A 25 -24.22 12.65 -2.40
CA ASP A 25 -22.93 13.12 -2.86
C ASP A 25 -22.04 13.74 -1.79
N MET A 26 -21.75 12.96 -0.73
CA MET A 26 -20.34 12.86 -0.36
C MET A 26 -19.63 12.20 -1.54
N GLU A 27 -19.30 13.00 -2.55
CA GLU A 27 -18.28 12.65 -3.52
C GLU A 27 -17.05 12.36 -2.65
N ILE A 28 -16.83 11.09 -2.35
CA ILE A 28 -15.56 10.63 -1.82
C ILE A 28 -14.60 11.07 -2.91
N THR A 29 -14.02 12.25 -2.76
CA THR A 29 -12.82 12.63 -3.47
C THR A 29 -11.87 11.51 -3.11
N LYS A 30 -11.76 10.51 -3.99
CA LYS A 30 -10.80 9.43 -3.88
C LYS A 30 -9.48 10.14 -3.72
N GLU A 31 -8.99 10.26 -2.49
CA GLU A 31 -7.73 10.92 -2.22
C GLU A 31 -6.71 10.18 -3.07
N LYS A 32 -6.22 10.87 -4.10
CA LYS A 32 -5.36 10.26 -5.09
C LYS A 32 -4.04 9.99 -4.39
N VAL A 33 -3.75 8.70 -4.15
CA VAL A 33 -2.50 8.26 -3.55
C VAL A 33 -1.34 8.82 -4.38
N GLU A 34 -0.56 9.71 -3.78
CA GLU A 34 0.52 10.42 -4.48
C GLU A 34 1.78 9.57 -4.64
N ARG A 35 1.98 8.63 -3.71
CA ARG A 35 3.10 7.70 -3.69
C ARG A 35 2.61 6.37 -3.15
N LEU A 36 2.84 5.31 -3.92
CA LEU A 36 2.49 3.96 -3.50
C LEU A 36 3.76 3.11 -3.50
N GLY A 37 4.10 2.58 -2.34
CA GLY A 37 5.27 1.73 -2.13
C GLY A 37 4.89 0.39 -1.54
N VAL A 38 5.44 -0.68 -2.09
CA VAL A 38 5.28 -2.05 -1.57
C VAL A 38 6.63 -2.54 -1.07
N VAL A 39 6.66 -3.05 0.15
CA VAL A 39 7.83 -3.71 0.73
C VAL A 39 7.43 -5.14 1.07
N ILE A 40 8.09 -6.10 0.44
CA ILE A 40 7.94 -7.53 0.73
C ILE A 40 9.17 -7.98 1.48
N THR A 41 8.99 -8.51 2.69
CA THR A 41 10.07 -9.13 3.47
C THR A 41 9.80 -10.62 3.58
N VAL A 42 10.81 -11.44 3.29
CA VAL A 42 10.72 -12.90 3.33
C VAL A 42 11.98 -13.50 3.96
N ASP A 43 11.82 -14.63 4.63
CA ASP A 43 12.87 -15.35 5.36
C ASP A 43 13.28 -16.66 4.66
N SER A 44 12.52 -17.13 3.66
CA SER A 44 12.80 -18.38 2.95
C SER A 44 12.37 -18.38 1.48
N LEU A 45 12.83 -19.40 0.73
CA LEU A 45 12.40 -19.59 -0.66
C LEU A 45 10.91 -19.92 -0.77
N GLU A 46 10.39 -20.75 0.14
CA GLU A 46 8.97 -21.13 0.16
C GLU A 46 8.08 -19.90 0.43
N GLU A 47 8.50 -19.05 1.36
CA GLU A 47 7.82 -17.78 1.64
C GLU A 47 7.89 -16.81 0.46
N LEU A 48 9.05 -16.72 -0.22
CA LEU A 48 9.18 -15.93 -1.45
C LEU A 48 8.23 -16.42 -2.54
N GLU A 49 8.12 -17.74 -2.75
CA GLU A 49 7.27 -18.32 -3.80
C GLU A 49 5.78 -18.15 -3.50
N SER A 50 5.38 -18.18 -2.22
CA SER A 50 3.99 -18.04 -1.77
C SER A 50 3.53 -16.59 -1.58
N THR A 51 4.42 -15.69 -1.14
CA THR A 51 4.10 -14.28 -0.84
C THR A 51 4.26 -13.36 -2.05
N PHE A 52 5.26 -13.61 -2.90
CA PHE A 52 5.51 -12.75 -4.05
C PHE A 52 4.67 -13.18 -5.26
N ASN A 53 3.57 -12.46 -5.50
CA ASN A 53 2.78 -12.56 -6.73
C ASN A 53 2.86 -11.27 -7.56
N ILE A 54 3.26 -11.39 -8.83
CA ILE A 54 3.36 -10.24 -9.75
C ILE A 54 1.99 -9.61 -10.01
N ALA A 55 0.91 -10.38 -9.93
CA ALA A 55 -0.45 -9.89 -10.11
C ALA A 55 -0.82 -8.86 -9.03
N ASP A 56 -0.37 -9.07 -7.78
CA ASP A 56 -0.64 -8.15 -6.69
C ASP A 56 0.10 -6.82 -6.88
N ILE A 57 1.31 -6.86 -7.44
CA ILE A 57 2.06 -5.66 -7.83
C ILE A 57 1.40 -4.96 -9.02
N LYS A 58 0.76 -5.70 -9.94
CA LYS A 58 -0.01 -5.11 -11.03
C LYS A 58 -1.23 -4.35 -10.51
N ASN A 59 -1.99 -4.95 -9.59
CA ASN A 59 -3.18 -4.32 -9.00
C ASN A 59 -2.85 -2.99 -8.29
N MET A 60 -1.61 -2.82 -7.81
CA MET A 60 -1.10 -1.56 -7.27
C MET A 60 -1.17 -0.39 -8.28
N PHE A 61 -0.95 -0.65 -9.56
CA PHE A 61 -1.02 0.36 -10.62
C PHE A 61 -2.46 0.80 -10.87
N ASP A 62 -3.43 -0.10 -10.76
CA ASP A 62 -4.86 0.23 -10.88
C ASP A 62 -5.34 1.16 -9.76
N LEU A 63 -4.67 1.12 -8.60
CA LEU A 63 -4.93 1.97 -7.44
C LEU A 63 -4.16 3.30 -7.47
N THR A 64 -3.20 3.45 -8.38
CA THR A 64 -2.31 4.61 -8.43
C THR A 64 -2.73 5.53 -9.58
N SER A 65 -2.76 6.85 -9.32
CA SER A 65 -3.03 7.82 -10.40
C SER A 65 -1.87 7.86 -11.41
N LYS A 66 -2.13 8.32 -12.64
CA LYS A 66 -1.08 8.61 -13.62
C LYS A 66 -0.08 9.64 -13.09
N ASP A 67 1.14 9.61 -13.63
CA ASP A 67 2.25 10.51 -13.28
C ASP A 67 2.67 10.48 -11.80
N LYS A 68 2.44 9.36 -11.10
CA LYS A 68 2.82 9.19 -9.68
C LYS A 68 4.02 8.28 -9.54
N THR A 69 4.75 8.45 -8.44
CA THR A 69 5.89 7.58 -8.12
C THR A 69 5.39 6.29 -7.49
N VAL A 70 5.87 5.17 -8.03
CA VAL A 70 5.69 3.83 -7.47
C VAL A 70 7.03 3.28 -7.00
N SER A 71 7.02 2.55 -5.88
CA SER A 71 8.22 1.87 -5.38
C SER A 71 7.94 0.43 -5.00
N PHE A 72 8.96 -0.40 -5.20
CA PHE A 72 8.94 -1.79 -4.81
C PHE A 72 10.27 -2.12 -4.12
N GLU A 73 10.19 -2.76 -2.96
CA GLU A 73 11.33 -3.29 -2.24
C GLU A 73 11.12 -4.77 -1.91
N LEU A 74 12.10 -5.60 -2.23
CA LEU A 74 12.18 -6.98 -1.77
C LEU A 74 13.33 -7.13 -0.79
N VAL A 75 13.01 -7.53 0.42
CA VAL A 75 13.95 -7.85 1.48
C VAL A 75 13.96 -9.36 1.68
N CYS A 76 15.12 -9.98 1.46
CA CYS A 76 15.36 -11.39 1.67
C CYS A 76 16.30 -11.57 2.86
N ASN A 77 15.80 -12.20 3.92
CA ASN A 77 16.60 -12.68 5.03
C ASN A 77 16.91 -14.16 4.81
N GLY A 78 18.07 -14.61 5.27
CA GLY A 78 18.39 -16.04 5.35
C GLY A 78 18.54 -16.50 6.79
N GLU A 79 18.95 -17.76 6.92
CA GLU A 79 19.19 -18.36 8.23
C GLU A 79 20.34 -17.66 8.97
N PRO A 80 20.36 -17.73 10.32
CA PRO A 80 21.51 -17.30 11.10
C PRO A 80 22.77 -18.02 10.65
N MET A 81 23.79 -17.26 10.24
CA MET A 81 25.11 -17.80 9.94
C MET A 81 25.83 -18.15 11.25
N SER A 82 26.98 -18.83 11.16
CA SER A 82 27.81 -19.23 12.30
C SER A 82 28.26 -18.08 13.22
N ASN A 83 28.22 -16.84 12.73
CA ASN A 83 28.48 -15.62 13.51
C ASN A 83 27.24 -15.01 14.18
N GLY A 84 26.10 -15.71 14.16
CA GLY A 84 24.82 -15.26 14.72
C GLY A 84 24.08 -14.21 13.89
N LYS A 85 24.64 -13.77 12.74
CA LYS A 85 23.99 -12.80 11.85
C LYS A 85 23.24 -13.52 10.74
N LYS A 86 22.02 -13.08 10.44
CA LYS A 86 21.28 -13.53 9.25
C LYS A 86 21.92 -12.94 7.99
N SER A 87 21.97 -13.71 6.90
CA SER A 87 22.26 -13.12 5.58
C SER A 87 21.11 -12.18 5.22
N HIS A 88 21.42 -11.01 4.66
CA HIS A 88 20.43 -10.00 4.32
C HIS A 88 20.71 -9.44 2.93
N MET A 89 19.66 -9.36 2.11
CA MET A 89 19.69 -8.86 0.75
C MET A 89 18.45 -8.01 0.52
N SER A 90 18.62 -6.75 0.13
CA SER A 90 17.50 -5.86 -0.25
C SER A 90 17.69 -5.35 -1.67
N TYR A 91 16.60 -5.35 -2.44
CA TYR A 91 16.49 -4.68 -3.73
C TYR A 91 15.33 -3.71 -3.71
N LYS A 92 15.63 -2.43 -3.98
CA LYS A 92 14.65 -1.39 -4.14
C LYS A 92 14.67 -0.84 -5.57
N ILE A 93 13.49 -0.67 -6.16
CA ILE A 93 13.29 0.06 -7.41
C ILE A 93 12.20 1.11 -7.23
N GLU A 94 12.38 2.22 -7.93
CA GLU A 94 11.41 3.31 -8.02
C GLU A 94 11.11 3.58 -9.49
N GLY A 95 9.90 3.99 -9.79
CA GLY A 95 9.46 4.27 -11.15
C GLY A 95 8.22 5.17 -11.19
N SER A 96 7.72 5.40 -12.41
CA SER A 96 6.48 6.13 -12.65
C SER A 96 5.33 5.16 -12.89
N SER A 97 4.13 5.50 -12.42
CA SER A 97 2.88 4.77 -12.71
C SER A 97 2.55 4.75 -14.21
N ASN A 98 3.19 5.58 -15.03
CA ASN A 98 3.05 5.54 -16.49
C ASN A 98 3.88 4.43 -17.16
N ASP A 99 4.82 3.82 -16.44
CA ASP A 99 5.78 2.84 -16.96
C ASP A 99 5.55 1.45 -16.32
N GLU A 100 4.28 1.04 -16.25
CA GLU A 100 3.86 -0.22 -15.63
C GLU A 100 4.63 -1.42 -16.21
N GLU A 101 4.67 -1.56 -17.53
CA GLU A 101 5.27 -2.73 -18.17
C GLU A 101 6.76 -2.89 -17.83
N ALA A 102 7.55 -1.81 -17.94
CA ALA A 102 8.97 -1.89 -17.62
C ALA A 102 9.21 -2.03 -16.11
N PHE A 103 8.35 -1.44 -15.27
CA PHE A 103 8.39 -1.66 -13.83
C PHE A 103 8.16 -3.13 -13.47
N LEU A 104 7.11 -3.76 -14.00
CA LEU A 104 6.81 -5.18 -13.76
C LEU A 104 7.95 -6.09 -14.25
N LYS A 105 8.58 -5.81 -15.40
CA LYS A 105 9.77 -6.54 -15.86
C LYS A 105 10.95 -6.44 -14.89
N ARG A 106 11.18 -5.27 -14.29
CA ARG A 106 12.20 -5.08 -13.25
C ARG A 106 11.85 -5.88 -11.99
N VAL A 107 10.59 -5.85 -11.55
CA VAL A 107 10.07 -6.63 -10.40
C VAL A 107 10.29 -8.14 -10.62
N GLU A 108 9.96 -8.67 -11.80
CA GLU A 108 10.22 -10.07 -12.16
C GLU A 108 11.71 -10.44 -12.13
N THR A 109 12.55 -9.51 -12.57
CA THR A 109 14.00 -9.70 -12.58
C THR A 109 14.52 -9.81 -11.14
N ILE A 110 14.04 -8.96 -10.24
CA ILE A 110 14.34 -9.03 -8.80
C ILE A 110 13.90 -10.38 -8.22
N LYS A 111 12.68 -10.85 -8.53
CA LYS A 111 12.21 -12.18 -8.10
C LYS A 111 13.15 -13.30 -8.54
N LYS A 112 13.56 -13.30 -9.82
CA LYS A 112 14.51 -14.31 -10.36
C LYS A 112 15.85 -14.29 -9.64
N VAL A 113 16.37 -13.10 -9.32
CA VAL A 113 17.63 -12.93 -8.58
C VAL A 113 17.48 -13.42 -7.14
N ALA A 114 16.39 -13.12 -6.46
CA ALA A 114 16.11 -13.59 -5.11
C ALA A 114 15.96 -15.12 -5.03
N ILE A 115 15.25 -15.74 -5.97
CA ILE A 115 15.17 -17.21 -6.07
C ILE A 115 16.58 -17.81 -6.23
N LYS A 116 17.42 -17.21 -7.07
CA LYS A 116 18.80 -17.66 -7.26
C LYS A 116 19.64 -17.49 -5.99
N HIS A 117 19.43 -16.42 -5.23
CA HIS A 117 20.09 -16.19 -3.95
C HIS A 117 19.78 -17.31 -2.96
N TYR A 118 18.50 -17.60 -2.71
CA TYR A 118 18.11 -18.70 -1.82
C TYR A 118 18.58 -20.06 -2.32
N LYS A 119 18.44 -20.37 -3.61
CA LYS A 119 18.91 -21.67 -4.16
C LYS A 119 20.43 -21.84 -4.04
N LYS A 120 21.22 -20.77 -4.16
CA LYS A 120 22.67 -20.83 -3.92
C LYS A 120 22.96 -21.06 -2.44
N TYR A 121 22.22 -20.40 -1.55
CA TYR A 121 22.35 -20.58 -0.10
C TYR A 121 22.10 -22.04 0.32
N TYR A 122 21.01 -22.66 -0.16
CA TYR A 122 20.68 -24.07 0.16
C TYR A 122 21.70 -25.08 -0.41
N LYS A 123 22.43 -24.76 -1.48
CA LYS A 123 23.50 -25.61 -2.04
C LYS A 123 24.82 -25.55 -1.27
N ILE A 124 25.02 -24.52 -0.46
CA ILE A 124 26.24 -24.35 0.34
C ILE A 124 26.09 -25.00 1.71
N ASN A 125 24.84 -25.11 2.22
CA ASN A 125 24.53 -25.55 3.58
C ASN A 125 23.96 -26.99 3.65
N ASN A 126 23.87 -27.72 2.54
CA ASN A 126 23.56 -29.16 2.43
C ASN A 126 24.68 -29.86 1.66
#